data_AF-A0AA43TRL5-F1
#
_entry.id   AF-A0AA43TRL5-F1
#
_cell.length_a   1.000
_cell.length_b   1.000
_cell.length_c   1.000
_cell.angle_alpha   90.00
_cell.angle_beta   90.00
_cell.angle_gamma   90.00
#
_symmetry.space_group_name_H-M   'P 1'
#
loop_
_entity.id
_entity.type
_entity.pdbx_description
1 polymer ?
#
loop_
_entity_poly.entity_id
_entity_poly.type
_entity_poly.pdbx_seq_one_letter_code
_entity_poly.pdbx_strand_id
1 'polypeptide(L)'
;MTIIEKAATPIVGYELIDNDHDEFINLLNKLETADNATFPALFQQLYEQTEQHFDRENQLMQQFSFPGVTDHKGEHQRVLGEFKQFKSRVDKGLIAFGRSFVKDRLPQWFGLHVTTMDTALAAHIKMPPQA
;
A
#
# COMPACT_ATOMS: atom_id res chain seq x y z
N MET A 1 -20.58 0.21 -1.45
CA MET A 1 -19.93 0.44 -0.15
C MET A 1 -18.45 0.68 -0.41
N THR A 2 -17.77 1.44 0.44
CA THR A 2 -16.31 1.59 0.39
C THR A 2 -15.64 0.47 1.18
N ILE A 3 -14.49 -0.01 0.73
CA ILE A 3 -13.70 -1.02 1.44
C ILE A 3 -13.01 -0.38 2.64
N ILE A 4 -12.42 0.81 2.44
CA ILE A 4 -11.80 1.60 3.51
C ILE A 4 -12.44 2.98 3.51
N GLU A 5 -12.92 3.41 4.68
CA GLU A 5 -13.31 4.80 4.89
C GLU A 5 -12.05 5.65 5.06
N LYS A 6 -11.84 6.62 4.16
CA LYS A 6 -10.66 7.49 4.20
C LYS A 6 -10.49 8.19 5.55
N ALA A 7 -11.59 8.68 6.14
CA ALA A 7 -11.58 9.33 7.44
C ALA A 7 -11.15 8.42 8.61
N ALA A 8 -11.18 7.10 8.42
CA ALA A 8 -10.76 6.11 9.41
C ALA A 8 -9.30 5.68 9.24
N THR A 9 -8.60 6.15 8.20
CA THR A 9 -7.17 5.83 7.99
C THR A 9 -6.29 6.83 8.74
N PRO A 10 -5.34 6.37 9.57
CA PRO A 10 -4.39 7.23 10.24
C PRO A 10 -3.49 7.99 9.26
N ILE A 11 -3.33 9.29 9.50
CA ILE A 11 -2.37 10.15 8.82
C ILE A 11 -1.04 10.04 9.57
N VAL A 12 0.04 9.70 8.86
CA VAL A 12 1.38 9.58 9.45
C VAL A 12 2.06 10.97 9.55
N GLY A 13 1.52 11.95 8.83
CA GLY A 13 1.87 13.36 8.89
C GLY A 13 3.13 13.69 8.10
N TYR A 14 3.45 12.90 7.08
CA TYR A 14 4.47 13.19 6.11
C TYR A 14 3.80 13.21 4.74
N GLU A 15 3.64 14.40 4.18
CA GLU A 15 2.72 14.68 3.05
C GLU A 15 2.89 13.71 1.88
N LEU A 16 4.11 13.34 1.53
CA LEU A 16 4.37 12.39 0.45
C LEU A 16 3.75 11.01 0.72
N ILE A 17 3.90 10.50 1.95
CA ILE A 17 3.36 9.20 2.37
C ILE A 17 1.84 9.28 2.49
N ASP A 18 1.32 10.35 3.11
CA ASP A 18 -0.12 10.55 3.28
C ASP A 18 -0.87 10.62 1.93
N ASN A 19 -0.26 11.26 0.92
CA ASN A 19 -0.81 11.34 -0.43
C ASN A 19 -0.83 9.96 -1.13
N ASP A 20 0.22 9.16 -0.97
CA ASP A 20 0.28 7.80 -1.53
C ASP A 20 -0.77 6.88 -0.86
N HIS A 21 -0.94 6.99 0.46
CA HIS A 21 -1.98 6.29 1.22
C HIS A 21 -3.39 6.65 0.73
N ASP A 22 -3.64 7.93 0.47
CA ASP A 22 -4.89 8.41 -0.10
C ASP A 22 -5.16 7.83 -1.50
N GLU A 23 -4.15 7.76 -2.36
CA GLU A 23 -4.28 7.16 -3.69
C GLU A 23 -4.57 5.66 -3.61
N PHE A 24 -3.89 4.93 -2.72
CA PHE A 24 -4.13 3.51 -2.46
C PHE A 24 -5.58 3.25 -2.03
N ILE A 25 -6.11 4.00 -1.06
CA ILE A 25 -7.50 3.90 -0.60
C ILE A 25 -8.49 4.18 -1.74
N ASN A 26 -8.22 5.22 -2.54
CA ASN A 26 -9.07 5.57 -3.66
C ASN A 26 -9.13 4.44 -4.71
N LEU A 27 -8.00 3.81 -5.02
CA LEU A 27 -7.95 2.67 -5.95
C LEU A 27 -8.64 1.43 -5.39
N LEU A 28 -8.43 1.10 -4.11
CA LEU A 28 -9.18 0.03 -3.44
C LEU A 28 -10.69 0.25 -3.53
N ASN A 29 -11.16 1.45 -3.20
CA ASN A 29 -12.58 1.76 -3.23
C ASN A 29 -13.18 1.73 -4.65
N LYS A 30 -12.40 2.09 -5.69
CA LYS A 30 -12.81 1.92 -7.09
C LYS A 30 -12.92 0.45 -7.49
N LEU A 31 -12.04 -0.42 -6.98
CA LEU A 31 -12.05 -1.86 -7.28
C LEU A 31 -13.28 -2.59 -6.71
N GLU A 32 -13.86 -2.10 -5.61
CA GLU A 32 -15.08 -2.67 -5.03
C GLU A 32 -16.27 -2.61 -5.99
N THR A 33 -16.40 -1.49 -6.72
CA THR A 33 -17.53 -1.25 -7.64
C THR A 33 -17.19 -1.49 -9.11
N ALA A 34 -15.94 -1.79 -9.42
CA ALA A 34 -15.49 -2.10 -10.79
C ALA A 34 -16.21 -3.34 -11.34
N ASP A 35 -16.60 -3.30 -12.60
CA ASP A 35 -17.08 -4.48 -13.32
C ASP A 35 -15.91 -5.40 -13.73
N ASN A 36 -16.21 -6.57 -14.27
CA ASN A 36 -15.17 -7.53 -14.63
C ASN A 36 -14.30 -7.08 -15.82
N ALA A 37 -14.76 -6.14 -16.64
CA ALA A 37 -13.98 -5.62 -17.76
C ALA A 37 -12.93 -4.60 -17.30
N THR A 38 -13.29 -3.77 -16.31
CA THR A 38 -12.46 -2.70 -15.77
C THR A 38 -11.56 -3.15 -14.61
N PHE A 39 -11.97 -4.19 -13.87
CA PHE A 39 -11.24 -4.68 -12.70
C PHE A 39 -9.76 -4.98 -12.97
N PRO A 40 -9.36 -5.70 -14.05
CA PRO A 40 -7.93 -6.01 -14.29
C PRO A 40 -7.06 -4.76 -14.44
N ALA A 41 -7.55 -3.74 -15.15
CA ALA A 41 -6.81 -2.49 -15.36
C ALA A 41 -6.68 -1.69 -14.06
N LEU A 42 -7.73 -1.64 -13.23
CA LEU A 42 -7.66 -0.99 -11.91
C LEU A 42 -6.76 -1.75 -10.94
N PHE A 43 -6.73 -3.09 -11.02
CA PHE A 43 -5.85 -3.91 -10.19
C PHE A 43 -4.38 -3.70 -10.56
N GLN A 44 -4.08 -3.56 -11.86
CA GLN A 44 -2.77 -3.16 -12.34
C GLN A 44 -2.37 -1.79 -11.77
N GLN A 45 -3.25 -0.79 -11.84
CA GLN A 45 -2.97 0.54 -11.30
C GLN A 45 -2.70 0.50 -9.79
N LEU A 46 -3.47 -0.28 -9.03
CA LEU A 46 -3.24 -0.47 -7.60
C LEU A 46 -1.86 -1.07 -7.33
N TYR A 47 -1.48 -2.10 -8.10
CA TYR A 47 -0.17 -2.72 -7.98
C TYR A 47 0.97 -1.73 -8.26
N GLU A 48 0.89 -1.01 -9.38
CA GLU A 48 1.91 -0.02 -9.78
C GLU A 48 2.03 1.12 -8.78
N GLN A 49 0.91 1.65 -8.27
CA GLN A 49 0.94 2.68 -7.25
C GLN A 49 1.56 2.18 -5.94
N THR A 50 1.24 0.94 -5.53
CA THR A 50 1.83 0.33 -4.34
C THR A 50 3.34 0.13 -4.49
N GLU A 51 3.80 -0.32 -5.67
CA GLU A 51 5.22 -0.49 -5.97
C GLU A 51 5.97 0.86 -5.93
N GLN A 52 5.41 1.90 -6.56
CA GLN A 52 6.00 3.24 -6.54
C GLN A 52 6.02 3.86 -5.15
N HIS A 53 4.95 3.70 -4.37
CA HIS A 53 4.88 4.13 -2.99
C HIS A 53 6.00 3.50 -2.14
N PHE A 54 6.14 2.18 -2.21
CA PHE A 54 7.20 1.47 -1.52
C PHE A 54 8.59 1.89 -1.98
N ASP A 55 8.79 2.16 -3.27
CA ASP A 55 10.08 2.66 -3.77
C ASP A 55 10.43 4.03 -3.18
N ARG A 56 9.45 4.94 -3.04
CA ARG A 56 9.65 6.24 -2.37
C ARG A 56 10.01 6.06 -0.90
N GLU A 57 9.28 5.22 -0.17
CA GLU A 57 9.59 4.94 1.24
C GLU A 57 10.95 4.26 1.41
N ASN A 58 11.30 3.33 0.52
CA ASN A 58 12.59 2.65 0.51
C ASN A 58 13.76 3.63 0.31
N GLN A 59 13.55 4.66 -0.50
CA GLN A 59 14.51 5.75 -0.70
C GLN A 59 14.58 6.64 0.54
N LEU A 60 13.44 7.01 1.14
CA LEU A 60 13.40 7.77 2.39
C LEU A 60 14.11 7.03 3.52
N MET A 61 13.83 5.75 3.72
CA MET A 61 14.50 4.91 4.72
C MET A 61 16.02 4.91 4.53
N GLN A 62 16.50 4.81 3.28
CA GLN A 62 17.92 4.87 2.98
C GLN A 62 18.51 6.26 3.26
N GLN A 63 17.83 7.32 2.80
CA GLN A 63 18.27 8.71 2.94
C GLN A 63 18.40 9.12 4.41
N PHE A 64 17.45 8.72 5.25
CA PHE A 64 17.40 9.08 6.66
C PHE A 64 18.05 8.04 7.58
N SER A 65 18.73 7.03 7.02
CA SER A 65 19.36 5.95 7.79
C SER A 65 18.41 5.29 8.79
N PHE A 66 17.19 4.98 8.34
CA PHE A 66 16.15 4.40 9.17
C PHE A 66 16.57 3.03 9.71
N PRO A 67 16.61 2.81 11.04
CA PRO A 67 17.09 1.55 11.62
C PRO A 67 16.29 0.32 11.19
N GLY A 68 14.98 0.47 10.96
CA GLY A 68 14.07 -0.61 10.58
C GLY A 68 14.05 -0.96 9.09
N VAL A 69 15.01 -0.47 8.29
CA VAL A 69 14.97 -0.58 6.82
C VAL A 69 14.86 -2.02 6.30
N THR A 70 15.51 -2.98 6.96
CA THR A 70 15.50 -4.38 6.52
C THR A 70 14.11 -5.00 6.65
N ASP A 71 13.48 -4.85 7.83
CA ASP A 71 12.18 -5.45 8.11
C ASP A 71 11.07 -4.78 7.29
N HIS A 72 11.12 -3.46 7.16
CA HIS A 72 10.16 -2.69 6.35
C HIS A 72 10.25 -3.05 4.86
N LYS A 73 11.45 -3.13 4.30
CA LYS A 73 11.65 -3.63 2.92
C LYS A 73 11.19 -5.07 2.75
N GLY A 74 11.42 -5.93 3.74
CA GLY A 74 10.96 -7.32 3.72
C GLY A 74 9.44 -7.41 3.61
N GLU A 75 8.72 -6.57 4.37
CA GLU A 75 7.27 -6.51 4.33
C GLU A 75 6.74 -5.97 2.99
N HIS A 76 7.36 -4.92 2.43
CA HIS A 76 7.07 -4.43 1.08
C HIS A 76 7.20 -5.54 0.03
N GLN A 77 8.32 -6.27 0.05
CA GLN A 77 8.58 -7.36 -0.90
C GLN A 77 7.58 -8.51 -0.75
N ARG A 78 7.21 -8.86 0.48
CA ARG A 78 6.20 -9.88 0.75
C ARG A 78 4.85 -9.52 0.11
N VAL A 79 4.41 -8.29 0.30
CA VAL A 79 3.11 -7.80 -0.21
C VAL A 79 3.12 -7.65 -1.72
N LEU A 80 4.19 -7.12 -2.31
CA LEU A 80 4.35 -7.10 -3.77
C LEU A 80 4.37 -8.52 -4.37
N GLY A 81 4.90 -9.49 -3.63
CA GLY A 81 4.82 -10.91 -3.99
C GLY A 81 3.37 -11.44 -4.01
N GLU A 82 2.55 -11.08 -3.02
CA GLU A 82 1.12 -11.41 -3.00
C GLU A 82 0.39 -10.73 -4.17
N PHE A 83 0.62 -9.44 -4.41
CA PHE A 83 0.06 -8.72 -5.55
C PHE A 83 0.37 -9.41 -6.88
N LYS A 84 1.65 -9.76 -7.14
CA LYS A 84 2.04 -10.46 -8.38
C LYS A 84 1.29 -11.79 -8.55
N GLN A 85 1.12 -12.55 -7.47
CA GLN A 85 0.38 -13.81 -7.51
C GLN A 85 -1.10 -13.61 -7.86
N PHE A 86 -1.78 -12.67 -7.20
CA PHE A 86 -3.19 -12.38 -7.46
C PHE A 86 -3.40 -11.73 -8.83
N LYS A 87 -2.50 -10.85 -9.24
CA LYS A 87 -2.49 -10.26 -10.57
C LYS A 87 -2.42 -11.33 -11.66
N SER A 88 -1.52 -12.30 -11.53
CA SER A 88 -1.42 -13.42 -12.49
C SER A 88 -2.73 -14.22 -12.61
N ARG A 89 -3.50 -14.33 -11.52
CA ARG A 89 -4.83 -14.95 -11.54
C ARG A 89 -5.85 -14.06 -12.25
N VAL A 90 -5.85 -12.76 -11.95
CA VAL A 90 -6.73 -11.76 -12.59
C VAL A 90 -6.49 -11.71 -14.10
N ASP A 91 -5.23 -11.70 -14.54
CA ASP A 91 -4.85 -11.69 -15.97
C ASP A 91 -5.33 -12.97 -16.70
N LYS A 92 -5.53 -14.07 -15.98
CA LYS A 92 -6.11 -15.33 -16.49
C LYS A 92 -7.64 -15.36 -16.44
N GLY A 93 -8.29 -14.23 -16.11
CA GLY A 93 -9.73 -14.12 -15.97
C GLY A 93 -10.29 -14.60 -14.64
N LEU A 94 -9.44 -15.02 -13.68
CA LEU A 94 -9.87 -15.49 -12.36
C LEU A 94 -10.10 -14.30 -11.40
N ILE A 95 -10.94 -13.36 -11.81
CA ILE A 95 -11.18 -12.06 -11.16
C ILE A 95 -11.64 -12.21 -9.70
N ALA A 96 -12.39 -13.26 -9.38
CA ALA A 96 -12.87 -13.52 -8.03
C ALA A 96 -11.73 -13.59 -6.98
N PHE A 97 -10.56 -14.10 -7.35
CA PHE A 97 -9.40 -14.13 -6.46
C PHE A 97 -8.84 -12.72 -6.19
N GLY A 98 -8.78 -11.88 -7.23
CA GLY A 98 -8.37 -10.48 -7.07
C GLY A 98 -9.33 -9.71 -6.18
N ARG A 99 -10.64 -9.94 -6.32
CA ARG A 99 -11.67 -9.32 -5.47
C ARG A 99 -11.53 -9.72 -4.01
N SER A 100 -11.33 -11.01 -3.73
CA SER A 100 -11.12 -11.48 -2.35
C SER A 100 -9.84 -10.88 -1.74
N PHE A 101 -8.74 -10.80 -2.50
CA PHE A 101 -7.53 -10.14 -2.03
C PHE A 101 -7.76 -8.66 -1.67
N VAL A 102 -8.42 -7.93 -2.56
CA VAL A 102 -8.76 -6.51 -2.39
C VAL A 102 -9.67 -6.26 -1.19
N LYS A 103 -10.63 -7.16 -0.94
CA LYS A 103 -11.64 -6.98 0.11
C LYS A 103 -11.20 -7.52 1.49
N ASP A 104 -10.51 -8.66 1.49
CA ASP A 104 -10.34 -9.47 2.70
C ASP A 104 -8.90 -9.46 3.23
N ARG A 105 -7.92 -9.02 2.43
CA ARG A 105 -6.49 -9.06 2.78
C ARG A 105 -5.88 -7.66 2.86
N LEU A 106 -6.05 -6.87 1.81
CA LEU A 106 -5.41 -5.55 1.69
C LEU A 106 -5.81 -4.56 2.78
N PRO A 107 -7.10 -4.44 3.20
CA PRO A 107 -7.48 -3.45 4.20
C PRO A 107 -6.87 -3.70 5.58
N GLN A 108 -6.82 -4.96 5.98
CA GLN A 108 -6.26 -5.38 7.27
C GLN A 108 -4.75 -5.18 7.27
N TRP A 109 -4.08 -5.59 6.19
CA TRP A 109 -2.65 -5.39 6.04
C TRP A 109 -2.29 -3.91 6.03
N PHE A 110 -2.98 -3.11 5.21
CA PHE A 110 -2.70 -1.69 5.04
C PHE A 110 -2.86 -0.93 6.36
N GLY A 111 -3.98 -1.13 7.08
CA GLY A 111 -4.18 -0.49 8.38
C GLY A 111 -3.09 -0.82 9.40
N LEU A 112 -2.65 -2.08 9.45
CA LEU A 112 -1.54 -2.48 10.32
C LEU A 112 -0.21 -1.84 9.88
N HIS A 113 0.09 -1.85 8.59
CA HIS A 113 1.32 -1.31 8.04
C HIS A 113 1.46 0.19 8.32
N VAL A 114 0.42 0.97 8.00
CA VAL A 114 0.37 2.42 8.22
C VAL A 114 0.54 2.77 9.70
N THR A 115 -0.19 2.07 10.59
CA THR A 115 -0.16 2.35 12.04
C THR A 115 1.13 1.96 12.74
N THR A 116 1.95 1.11 12.13
CA THR A 116 3.16 0.59 12.77
C THR A 116 4.43 1.00 12.06
N MET A 117 4.60 0.63 10.79
CA MET A 117 5.85 0.80 10.05
C MET A 117 5.95 2.22 9.48
N ASP A 118 4.93 2.67 8.75
CA ASP A 118 4.97 3.98 8.07
C ASP A 118 4.94 5.13 9.09
N THR A 119 4.16 4.95 10.17
CA THR A 119 4.17 5.87 11.32
C THR A 119 5.58 5.97 11.94
N ALA A 120 6.29 4.85 12.10
CA ALA A 120 7.65 4.85 12.64
C ALA A 120 8.65 5.54 11.69
N LEU A 121 8.54 5.30 10.38
CA LEU A 121 9.34 5.99 9.37
C LEU A 121 9.08 7.50 9.39
N ALA A 122 7.83 7.92 9.35
CA ALA A 122 7.45 9.33 9.36
C ALA A 122 7.92 10.04 10.64
N ALA A 123 7.82 9.36 11.80
CA ALA A 123 8.36 9.87 13.06
C ALA A 123 9.88 10.04 13.00
N HIS A 124 10.61 9.07 12.43
CA HIS A 124 12.06 9.12 12.27
C HIS A 124 12.52 10.27 11.37
N ILE A 125 11.85 10.49 10.24
CA ILE A 125 12.17 11.58 9.30
C ILE A 125 12.01 12.96 9.95
N LYS A 126 11.03 13.11 10.85
CA LYS A 126 10.74 14.38 11.54
C LYS A 126 11.68 14.66 12.71
N MET A 127 12.40 13.66 13.20
CA MET A 127 13.35 13.87 14.29
C MET A 127 14.58 14.64 13.76
N PRO A 128 15.04 15.69 14.48
CA PRO A 128 16.28 16.35 14.12
C PRO A 128 17.45 15.35 14.23
N PRO A 129 18.52 15.52 13.41
CA PRO A 129 19.72 14.71 13.56
C PRO A 129 20.20 14.78 15.01
N GLN A 130 20.48 13.63 15.63
CA GLN A 130 21.17 13.61 16.91
C GLN A 130 22.56 14.21 16.68
N ALA A 131 22.84 15.32 17.38
CA ALA A 131 24.09 16.06 17.29
C ALA A 131 25.29 15.25 17.80
#